data_AF-A0A7V3W3N2-F1
#
_entry.id   AF-A0A7V3W3N2-F1
#
_cell.length_a   1.000
_cell.length_b   1.000
_cell.length_c   1.000
_cell.angle_alpha   90.00
_cell.angle_beta   90.00
_cell.angle_gamma   90.00
#
_symmetry.space_group_name_H-M   'P 1'
#
loop_
_entity.id
_entity.type
_entity.pdbx_description
1 polymer ?
#
loop_
_entity_poly.entity_id
_entity_poly.type
_entity_poly.pdbx_seq_one_letter_code
_entity_poly.pdbx_strand_id
1 'polypeptide(L)'
;APLDRIPLFVREGAILPLAPLMQYTGEKPVNPLTLEIYPGPKPSAYEVYEDDGRSNAYLAGEYALTRVEFIPGESMQLKVSVRGDFRGRPKTRSYLLSVHHVSRPERVWLGKTPLPESTDDLPANSSWSYDADKAVARIFVSEATEFTVSILAGRAR
;
A
#
# COMPACT_ATOMS: atom_id res chain seq x y z
N ALA A 1 -6.65 1.16 -30.23
CA ALA A 1 -5.55 0.88 -29.28
C ALA A 1 -4.31 0.57 -30.11
N PRO A 2 -3.18 1.24 -29.87
CA PRO A 2 -1.93 0.90 -30.55
C PRO A 2 -1.50 -0.53 -30.15
N LEU A 3 -0.71 -1.19 -31.01
CA LEU A 3 -0.41 -2.63 -30.91
C LEU A 3 0.32 -3.01 -29.62
N ASP A 4 1.02 -2.05 -29.02
CA ASP A 4 1.82 -2.15 -27.79
C ASP A 4 1.00 -1.86 -26.51
N ARG A 5 -0.29 -1.55 -26.62
CA ARG A 5 -1.13 -1.18 -25.48
C ARG A 5 -2.39 -2.01 -25.38
N ILE A 6 -2.44 -2.85 -24.34
CA ILE A 6 -3.67 -3.53 -23.92
C ILE A 6 -4.46 -2.54 -23.04
N PRO A 7 -5.72 -2.21 -23.39
CA PRO A 7 -6.56 -1.39 -22.53
C PRO A 7 -6.91 -2.17 -21.26
N LEU A 8 -6.49 -1.65 -20.11
CA LEU A 8 -6.78 -2.18 -18.78
C LEU A 8 -7.40 -1.06 -17.94
N PHE A 9 -8.47 -1.39 -17.23
CA PHE A 9 -9.19 -0.45 -16.37
C PHE A 9 -9.15 -0.95 -14.93
N VAL A 10 -9.02 -0.03 -13.99
CA VAL A 10 -9.11 -0.29 -12.56
C VAL A 10 -10.42 0.27 -12.02
N ARG A 11 -11.06 -0.48 -11.12
CA ARG A 11 -12.30 -0.04 -10.49
C ARG A 11 -11.99 1.01 -9.43
N GLU A 12 -12.87 2.00 -9.31
CA GLU A 12 -12.93 2.84 -8.12
C GLU A 12 -13.09 2.00 -6.84
N GLY A 13 -12.37 2.35 -5.78
CA GLY A 13 -12.28 1.57 -4.54
C GLY A 13 -11.37 0.35 -4.63
N ALA A 14 -10.61 0.16 -5.71
CA ALA A 14 -9.64 -0.93 -5.80
C ALA A 14 -8.39 -0.63 -4.97
N ILE A 15 -7.84 -1.70 -4.39
CA ILE A 15 -6.54 -1.72 -3.75
C ILE A 15 -5.76 -2.84 -4.43
N LEU A 16 -4.65 -2.51 -5.09
CA LEU A 16 -3.84 -3.47 -5.84
C LEU A 16 -2.48 -3.65 -5.14
N PRO A 17 -2.20 -4.84 -4.57
CA PRO A 17 -0.88 -5.14 -4.04
C PRO A 17 0.10 -5.50 -5.16
N LEU A 18 1.30 -4.93 -5.09
CA LEU A 18 2.39 -5.20 -6.02
C LEU A 18 3.67 -5.53 -5.23
N ALA A 19 4.44 -6.47 -5.77
CA ALA A 19 5.77 -6.80 -5.29
C ALA A 19 6.84 -6.07 -6.12
N PRO A 20 8.09 -5.95 -5.62
CA PRO A 20 9.19 -5.44 -6.41
C PRO A 20 9.39 -6.23 -7.71
N LEU A 21 9.85 -5.56 -8.76
CA LEU A 21 10.22 -6.22 -10.02
C LEU A 21 11.31 -7.28 -9.76
N MET A 22 11.03 -8.51 -10.20
CA MET A 22 11.89 -9.68 -10.09
C MET A 22 11.81 -10.52 -11.37
N GLN A 23 12.88 -11.27 -11.64
CA GLN A 23 13.01 -12.15 -12.82
C GLN A 23 12.32 -13.49 -12.62
N TYR A 24 12.18 -13.92 -11.37
CA TYR A 24 11.51 -15.17 -11.00
C TYR A 24 10.89 -15.06 -9.60
N THR A 25 9.90 -15.91 -9.31
CA THR A 25 9.20 -15.94 -8.02
C THR A 25 10.17 -16.18 -6.87
N GLY A 26 10.16 -15.28 -5.88
CA GLY A 26 10.96 -15.42 -4.67
C GLY A 26 12.43 -15.01 -4.80
N GLU A 27 12.83 -14.35 -5.90
CA GLU A 27 14.17 -13.76 -6.04
C GLU A 27 14.45 -12.71 -4.95
N LYS A 28 13.46 -11.87 -4.65
CA LYS A 28 13.56 -10.75 -3.72
C LYS A 28 12.46 -10.85 -2.65
N PRO A 29 12.71 -10.37 -1.42
CA PRO A 29 11.64 -10.18 -0.47
C PRO A 29 10.62 -9.17 -1.02
N VAL A 30 9.34 -9.36 -0.67
CA VAL A 30 8.28 -8.37 -0.93
C VAL A 30 8.44 -7.20 0.04
N ASN A 31 9.45 -6.36 -0.24
CA ASN A 31 9.81 -5.22 0.57
C ASN A 31 10.35 -4.07 -0.32
N PRO A 32 9.65 -2.93 -0.44
CA PRO A 32 8.35 -2.69 0.16
C PRO A 32 7.22 -3.53 -0.48
N LEU A 33 6.16 -3.81 0.27
CA LEU A 33 4.87 -4.14 -0.32
C LEU A 33 4.26 -2.85 -0.86
N THR A 34 4.09 -2.76 -2.18
CA THR A 34 3.48 -1.59 -2.81
C THR A 34 1.97 -1.80 -2.87
N LEU A 35 1.21 -0.77 -2.52
CA LEU A 35 -0.24 -0.77 -2.53
C LEU A 35 -0.70 0.39 -3.40
N GLU A 36 -1.23 0.08 -4.59
CA GLU A 36 -1.86 1.07 -5.45
C GLU A 36 -3.34 1.20 -5.04
N ILE A 37 -3.70 2.33 -4.44
CA ILE A 37 -5.03 2.60 -3.92
C ILE A 37 -5.75 3.57 -4.85
N TYR A 38 -6.92 3.16 -5.32
CA TYR A 38 -7.83 3.98 -6.11
C TYR A 38 -9.03 4.32 -5.23
N PRO A 39 -9.04 5.48 -4.55
CA PRO A 39 -10.10 5.87 -3.63
C PRO A 39 -11.48 5.82 -4.27
N GLY A 40 -12.51 5.59 -3.45
CA GLY A 40 -13.91 5.72 -3.84
C GLY A 40 -14.76 6.31 -2.70
N PRO A 41 -16.04 6.63 -2.94
CA PRO A 41 -16.92 7.25 -1.95
C PRO A 41 -17.33 6.30 -0.82
N LYS A 42 -17.05 5.00 -0.95
CA LYS A 42 -17.38 3.96 0.03
C LYS A 42 -16.10 3.32 0.58
N PRO A 43 -16.12 2.82 1.82
CA PRO A 43 -15.05 1.99 2.34
C PRO A 43 -14.77 0.78 1.43
N SER A 44 -13.50 0.40 1.32
CA SER A 44 -13.06 -0.76 0.54
C SER A 44 -11.93 -1.48 1.26
N ALA A 45 -11.74 -2.76 0.93
CA ALA A 45 -10.71 -3.58 1.55
C ALA A 45 -10.17 -4.63 0.58
N TYR A 46 -8.94 -5.05 0.81
CA TYR A 46 -8.27 -6.15 0.10
C TYR A 46 -7.51 -7.03 1.11
N GLU A 47 -7.44 -8.33 0.85
CA GLU A 47 -6.65 -9.26 1.66
C GLU A 47 -5.48 -9.79 0.82
N VAL A 48 -4.26 -9.41 1.21
CA VAL A 48 -3.04 -9.96 0.63
C VAL A 48 -2.75 -11.28 1.32
N TYR A 49 -2.81 -12.36 0.53
CA TYR A 49 -2.49 -13.71 0.98
C TYR A 49 -1.01 -14.02 0.80
N GLU A 50 -0.40 -14.61 1.81
CA GLU A 50 0.99 -15.05 1.79
C GLU A 50 1.16 -16.38 2.52
N ASP A 51 1.96 -17.28 1.95
CA ASP A 51 2.41 -18.54 2.53
C ASP A 51 3.91 -18.75 2.25
N ASP A 52 4.44 -19.95 2.49
CA ASP A 52 5.85 -20.25 2.22
C ASP A 52 6.18 -20.44 0.73
N GLY A 53 5.18 -20.44 -0.15
CA GLY A 53 5.26 -20.62 -1.59
C GLY A 53 5.84 -21.95 -2.06
N ARG A 54 5.97 -22.96 -1.17
CA ARG A 54 6.75 -24.18 -1.43
C ARG A 54 6.08 -25.46 -0.95
N SER A 55 5.49 -25.43 0.24
CA SER A 55 4.94 -26.62 0.89
C SER A 55 3.41 -26.61 0.87
N ASN A 56 2.81 -27.70 1.35
CA ASN A 56 1.37 -27.80 1.56
C ASN A 56 0.94 -27.34 2.96
N ALA A 57 1.82 -26.67 3.72
CA ALA A 57 1.52 -26.24 5.08
C ALA A 57 0.33 -25.26 5.14
N TYR A 58 0.05 -24.54 4.05
CA TYR A 58 -1.13 -23.69 3.95
C TYR A 58 -2.46 -24.46 4.14
N LEU A 59 -2.50 -25.76 3.80
CA LEU A 59 -3.67 -26.63 4.03
C LEU A 59 -3.91 -26.87 5.54
N ALA A 60 -2.86 -26.73 6.35
CA ALA A 60 -2.93 -26.81 7.81
C ALA A 60 -3.10 -25.42 8.46
N GLY A 61 -3.30 -24.37 7.68
CA GLY A 61 -3.50 -23.00 8.17
C GLY A 61 -2.23 -22.17 8.31
N GLU A 62 -1.08 -22.65 7.82
CA GLU A 62 0.17 -21.87 7.80
C GLU A 62 0.18 -20.89 6.63
N TYR A 63 -0.52 -19.77 6.81
CA TYR A 63 -0.54 -18.63 5.92
C TYR A 63 -0.80 -17.35 6.73
N ALA A 64 -0.53 -16.21 6.12
CA ALA A 64 -0.88 -14.90 6.65
C ALA A 64 -1.79 -14.14 5.68
N LEU A 65 -2.67 -13.34 6.26
CA LEU A 65 -3.55 -12.41 5.55
C LEU A 65 -3.23 -11.01 6.05
N THR A 66 -2.66 -10.18 5.16
CA THR A 66 -2.51 -8.75 5.38
C THR A 66 -3.76 -8.05 4.85
N ARG A 67 -4.61 -7.55 5.74
CA ARG A 67 -5.82 -6.81 5.39
C ARG A 67 -5.46 -5.34 5.20
N VAL A 68 -5.80 -4.79 4.04
CA VAL A 68 -5.63 -3.38 3.70
C VAL A 68 -7.01 -2.77 3.53
N GLU A 69 -7.30 -1.69 4.25
CA GLU A 69 -8.60 -1.03 4.22
C GLU A 69 -8.45 0.45 3.89
N PHE A 70 -9.28 0.94 2.98
CA PHE A 70 -9.45 2.36 2.71
C PHE A 70 -10.79 2.83 3.25
N ILE A 71 -10.78 3.95 3.98
CA ILE A 71 -11.97 4.57 4.56
C ILE A 71 -12.02 6.04 4.11
N PRO A 72 -13.03 6.45 3.33
CA PRO A 72 -13.20 7.84 2.93
C PRO A 72 -13.67 8.71 4.11
N GLY A 73 -13.41 10.01 4.03
CA GLY A 73 -13.81 11.00 5.03
C GLY A 73 -13.06 12.32 4.84
N GLU A 74 -13.31 13.30 5.71
CA GLU A 74 -12.58 14.59 5.71
C GLU A 74 -11.06 14.37 5.80
N SER A 75 -10.66 13.44 6.69
CA SER A 75 -9.37 12.78 6.63
C SER A 75 -9.60 11.34 6.21
N MET A 76 -9.17 10.98 5.00
CA MET A 76 -9.21 9.58 4.56
C MET A 76 -8.22 8.75 5.38
N GLN A 77 -8.51 7.46 5.57
CA GLN A 77 -7.68 6.53 6.33
C GLN A 77 -7.31 5.31 5.50
N LEU A 78 -6.06 4.88 5.66
CA LEU A 78 -5.54 3.60 5.18
C LEU A 78 -5.11 2.78 6.38
N LYS A 79 -5.68 1.58 6.54
CA LYS A 79 -5.37 0.68 7.66
C LYS A 79 -4.76 -0.59 7.13
N VAL A 80 -3.69 -1.03 7.78
CA VAL A 80 -3.05 -2.32 7.52
C VAL A 80 -3.02 -3.11 8.81
N SER A 81 -3.59 -4.32 8.77
CA SER A 81 -3.55 -5.30 9.86
C SER A 81 -3.17 -6.68 9.32
N VAL A 82 -2.64 -7.54 10.19
CA VAL A 82 -2.15 -8.87 9.78
C VAL A 82 -2.68 -9.93 10.71
N ARG A 83 -3.17 -11.03 10.15
CA ARG A 83 -3.55 -12.24 10.90
C ARG A 83 -2.91 -13.48 10.28
N GLY A 84 -2.67 -14.49 11.12
CA GLY A 84 -1.97 -15.72 10.71
C GLY A 84 -0.46 -15.57 10.72
N ASP A 85 0.23 -16.69 10.50
CA ASP A 85 1.69 -16.75 10.42
C ASP A 85 2.06 -17.98 9.56
N PHE A 86 3.27 -17.95 9.01
CA PHE A 86 3.84 -19.09 8.31
C PHE A 86 5.36 -19.05 8.46
N ARG A 87 6.01 -20.18 8.22
CA ARG A 87 7.47 -20.26 8.31
C ARG A 87 8.15 -19.29 7.33
N GLY A 88 8.93 -18.36 7.88
CA GLY A 88 9.67 -17.38 7.08
C GLY A 88 8.93 -16.08 6.81
N ARG A 89 7.73 -15.88 7.37
CA ARG A 89 7.02 -14.61 7.27
C ARG A 89 7.87 -13.46 7.86
N PRO A 90 8.05 -12.34 7.14
CA PRO A 90 8.71 -11.17 7.70
C PRO A 90 7.89 -10.62 8.89
N LYS A 91 8.55 -10.36 10.02
CA LYS A 91 7.90 -9.82 11.22
C LYS A 91 7.45 -8.36 11.01
N THR A 92 8.27 -7.59 10.32
CA THR A 92 7.97 -6.25 9.82
C THR A 92 8.38 -6.18 8.34
N ARG A 93 7.76 -5.27 7.59
CA ARG A 93 8.21 -4.89 6.24
C ARG A 93 7.91 -3.41 6.00
N SER A 94 8.53 -2.84 4.98
CA SER A 94 8.16 -1.50 4.53
C SER A 94 6.97 -1.56 3.56
N TYR A 95 6.22 -0.46 3.49
CA TYR A 95 5.07 -0.31 2.61
C TYR A 95 5.21 0.97 1.80
N LEU A 96 4.80 0.93 0.53
CA LEU A 96 4.64 2.10 -0.31
C LEU A 96 3.16 2.21 -0.71
N LEU A 97 2.46 3.18 -0.13
CA LEU A 97 1.06 3.44 -0.42
C LEU A 97 0.99 4.51 -1.51
N SER A 98 0.54 4.15 -2.71
CA SER A 98 0.30 5.07 -3.82
C SER A 98 -1.20 5.36 -3.90
N VAL A 99 -1.63 6.53 -3.44
CA VAL A 99 -3.03 6.95 -3.47
C VAL A 99 -3.28 7.79 -4.72
N HIS A 100 -4.08 7.27 -5.64
CA HIS A 100 -4.35 7.87 -6.94
C HIS A 100 -5.50 8.86 -6.92
N HIS A 101 -5.49 9.79 -7.88
CA HIS A 101 -6.58 10.75 -8.13
C HIS A 101 -6.94 11.59 -6.91
N VAL A 102 -5.94 11.97 -6.12
CA VAL A 102 -6.10 12.84 -4.94
C VAL A 102 -5.43 14.19 -5.15
N SER A 103 -5.99 15.22 -4.51
CA SER A 103 -5.30 16.51 -4.36
C SER A 103 -4.05 16.33 -3.50
N ARG A 104 -3.12 17.29 -3.62
CA ARG A 104 -1.95 17.36 -2.75
C ARG A 104 -2.40 17.33 -1.28
N PRO A 105 -1.91 16.38 -0.46
CA PRO A 105 -2.21 16.38 0.97
C PRO A 105 -1.75 17.67 1.64
N GLU A 106 -2.58 18.20 2.55
CA GLU A 106 -2.17 19.25 3.49
C GLU A 106 -1.33 18.69 4.63
N ARG A 107 -1.67 17.47 5.07
CA ARG A 107 -0.95 16.75 6.12
C ARG A 107 -1.20 15.26 6.04
N VAL A 108 -0.17 14.48 6.39
CA VAL A 108 -0.22 13.02 6.49
C VAL A 108 0.26 12.61 7.87
N TRP A 109 -0.39 11.62 8.48
CA TRP A 109 0.01 11.05 9.76
C TRP A 109 0.16 9.54 9.67
N LEU A 110 1.12 9.02 10.42
CA LEU A 110 1.23 7.62 10.78
C LEU A 110 0.82 7.46 12.25
N GLY A 111 -0.36 6.89 12.48
CA GLY A 111 -1.03 6.92 13.78
C GLY A 111 -1.28 8.35 14.24
N LYS A 112 -0.56 8.79 15.28
CA LYS A 112 -0.64 10.17 15.81
C LYS A 112 0.53 11.05 15.36
N THR A 113 1.54 10.48 14.71
CA THR A 113 2.77 11.18 14.36
C THR A 113 2.64 11.78 12.95
N PRO A 114 2.80 13.10 12.78
CA PRO A 114 2.83 13.68 11.43
C PRO A 114 4.05 13.16 10.66
N LEU A 115 3.85 12.78 9.40
CA LEU A 115 4.93 12.36 8.53
C LEU A 115 5.56 13.58 7.83
N PRO A 116 6.89 13.65 7.74
CA PRO A 116 7.57 14.66 6.94
C PRO A 116 7.32 14.39 5.45
N GLU A 117 7.36 15.46 4.64
CA GLU A 117 7.47 15.31 3.20
C GLU A 117 8.92 14.96 2.82
N SER A 118 9.11 14.09 1.84
CA SER A 118 10.42 13.76 1.26
C SER A 118 10.33 13.81 -0.27
N THR A 119 11.46 14.12 -0.90
CA THR A 119 11.62 14.05 -2.36
C THR A 119 12.29 12.76 -2.81
N ASP A 120 12.74 11.91 -1.89
CA ASP A 120 13.36 10.64 -2.22
C ASP A 120 12.32 9.63 -2.72
N ASP A 121 12.65 8.86 -3.76
CA ASP A 121 11.77 7.81 -4.30
C ASP A 121 11.53 6.68 -3.29
N LEU A 122 12.57 6.31 -2.53
CA LEU A 122 12.53 5.33 -1.45
C LEU A 122 13.31 5.88 -0.24
N PRO A 123 12.65 6.63 0.65
CA PRO A 123 13.30 7.26 1.79
C PRO A 123 13.67 6.24 2.86
N ALA A 124 14.68 6.55 3.69
CA ALA A 124 15.10 5.66 4.78
C ALA A 124 14.08 5.59 5.93
N ASN A 125 13.35 6.69 6.17
CA ASN A 125 12.36 6.83 7.23
C ASN A 125 10.96 7.02 6.65
N SER A 126 9.94 6.72 7.45
CA SER A 126 8.55 6.98 7.07
C SER A 126 8.33 8.45 6.68
N SER A 127 7.73 8.68 5.52
CA SER A 127 7.51 10.01 4.96
C SER A 127 6.40 9.97 3.91
N TRP A 128 6.06 11.12 3.33
CA TRP A 128 5.16 11.19 2.18
C TRP A 128 5.71 12.10 1.07
N SER A 129 5.18 11.97 -0.13
CA SER A 129 5.47 12.85 -1.28
C SER A 129 4.24 12.99 -2.17
N TYR A 130 4.25 13.96 -3.09
CA TYR A 130 3.14 14.16 -4.03
C TYR A 130 3.65 14.40 -5.45
N ASP A 131 3.09 13.63 -6.38
CA ASP A 131 3.31 13.72 -7.81
C ASP A 131 2.12 14.44 -8.45
N ALA A 132 2.31 15.73 -8.75
CA ALA A 132 1.24 16.58 -9.25
C ALA A 132 0.81 16.21 -10.68
N ASP A 133 1.74 15.74 -11.51
CA ASP A 133 1.46 15.35 -12.89
C ASP A 133 0.58 14.11 -12.97
N LYS A 134 0.73 13.20 -12.00
CA LYS A 134 -0.08 11.97 -11.91
C LYS A 134 -1.23 12.07 -10.92
N ALA A 135 -1.31 13.16 -10.15
CA ALA A 135 -2.21 13.32 -9.01
C ALA A 135 -2.13 12.13 -8.01
N VAL A 136 -0.90 11.77 -7.62
CA VAL A 136 -0.63 10.64 -6.71
C VAL A 136 0.06 11.12 -5.44
N ALA A 137 -0.54 10.82 -4.28
CA ALA A 137 0.14 10.92 -2.99
C ALA A 137 0.84 9.60 -2.67
N ARG A 138 2.14 9.63 -2.39
CA ARG A 138 2.92 8.45 -1.99
C ARG A 138 3.24 8.53 -0.52
N ILE A 139 3.00 7.46 0.22
CA ILE A 139 3.31 7.36 1.64
C ILE A 139 4.21 6.15 1.83
N PHE A 140 5.42 6.39 2.31
CA PHE A 140 6.34 5.34 2.69
C PHE A 140 6.22 5.09 4.19
N VAL A 141 5.98 3.84 4.57
CA VAL A 141 6.00 3.38 5.96
C VAL A 141 7.15 2.42 6.11
N SER A 142 8.16 2.81 6.88
CA SER A 142 9.36 2.03 7.16
C SER A 142 9.08 0.99 8.25
N GLU A 143 9.30 -0.30 7.94
CA GLU A 143 9.26 -1.41 8.90
C GLU A 143 8.07 -1.43 9.86
N ALA A 144 6.90 -1.85 9.38
CA ALA A 144 5.71 -2.02 10.20
C ALA A 144 5.13 -3.43 10.08
N THR A 145 4.40 -3.86 11.11
CA THR A 145 3.50 -5.02 11.05
C THR A 145 2.08 -4.57 10.77
N GLU A 146 1.62 -3.57 11.51
CA GLU A 146 0.29 -2.98 11.39
C GLU A 146 0.40 -1.47 11.59
N PHE A 147 -0.48 -0.72 10.93
CA PHE A 147 -0.49 0.74 11.06
C PHE A 147 -1.80 1.35 10.54
N THR A 148 -1.99 2.62 10.85
CA THR A 148 -2.99 3.47 10.21
C THR A 148 -2.31 4.72 9.68
N VAL A 149 -2.53 5.03 8.40
CA VAL A 149 -2.19 6.31 7.79
C VAL A 149 -3.45 7.14 7.66
N SER A 150 -3.38 8.40 8.07
CA SER A 150 -4.45 9.39 7.88
C SER A 150 -3.95 10.48 6.93
N ILE A 151 -4.77 10.86 5.95
CA ILE A 151 -4.43 11.87 4.95
C ILE A 151 -5.51 12.93 4.97
N LEU A 152 -5.13 14.17 5.31
CA LEU A 152 -5.98 15.33 5.12
C LEU A 152 -5.74 15.88 3.72
N ALA A 153 -6.75 15.78 2.86
CA ALA A 153 -6.69 16.30 1.51
C ALA A 153 -6.55 17.82 1.53
N GLY A 154 -5.69 18.38 0.68
CA GLY A 154 -5.60 19.82 0.52
C GLY A 154 -6.80 20.38 -0.23
N ARG A 155 -7.18 21.62 0.09
CA ARG A 155 -8.24 22.34 -0.63
C ARG A 155 -7.86 22.50 -2.11
N ALA A 156 -8.79 22.19 -3.01
CA ALA A 156 -8.66 22.56 -4.41
C ALA A 156 -8.57 24.09 -4.51
N ARG A 157 -7.54 24.60 -5.21
CA ARG A 157 -7.43 26.02 -5.53
C ARG A 157 -8.31 26.36 -6.73
#